data_AF-A0A970Z0V5-F1
#
_entry.id   AF-A0A970Z0V5-F1
#
_cell.length_a   1.000
_cell.length_b   1.000
_cell.length_c   1.000
_cell.angle_alpha   90.00
_cell.angle_beta   90.00
_cell.angle_gamma   90.00
#
_symmetry.space_group_name_H-M   'P 1'
#
loop_
_entity.id
_entity.type
_entity.pdbx_description
1 polymer ?
#
loop_
_entity_poly.entity_id
_entity_poly.type
_entity_poly.pdbx_seq_one_letter_code
_entity_poly.pdbx_strand_id
1 'polypeptide(L)'
;MKSIEGKWAGRIYGTNTGNMFCDLKLENDQVNGTARLNDDAFGLVVFSVSGKLNTISEIKLTQFSEKEVLNDPAIIDVKIKLQTNGNIIGEWISKNGHAGTLELFPHKNVDSKDGLLEPRQIFSKSIKLGSLRLFRKDIEEIVKYIKKDFPDSRLIVSYNKYGSEIIKFADDFINELDEIKELNGIQLSIQDVPSNQLNRGINIDLFQRTDNEIRISGPNDSWVLGKAESVKLLFSQFTNKVITNYKKYGLTLNSLIFFLMLILIPEIDTIIKRSIFVGSVIVLLSILYLVHKRFIPNTVIFLTDLKPSIWKRMWPSILSWIISVTSALFASWLFYYLTN
;
A
#
# COMPACT_ATOMS: atom_id res chain seq x y z
N MET A 1 6.10 11.56 -38.03
CA MET A 1 7.27 10.66 -38.06
C MET A 1 7.99 10.78 -36.72
N LYS A 2 8.28 9.66 -36.04
CA LYS A 2 9.07 9.66 -34.80
C LYS A 2 10.54 9.79 -35.20
N SER A 3 11.11 10.97 -35.03
CA SER A 3 12.52 11.23 -35.35
C SER A 3 13.43 10.55 -34.32
N ILE A 4 14.57 10.02 -34.78
CA ILE A 4 15.66 9.51 -33.92
C ILE A 4 16.48 10.66 -33.30
N GLU A 5 16.25 11.87 -33.78
CA GLU A 5 16.91 13.08 -33.29
C GLU A 5 16.59 13.33 -31.81
N GLY A 6 17.62 13.70 -31.05
CA GLY A 6 17.53 14.07 -29.65
C GLY A 6 18.59 13.40 -28.78
N LYS A 7 18.47 13.64 -27.48
CA LYS A 7 19.30 13.00 -26.47
C LYS A 7 18.66 11.68 -26.04
N TRP A 8 19.50 10.69 -25.75
CA TRP A 8 19.10 9.35 -25.37
C TRP A 8 19.97 8.87 -24.22
N ALA A 9 19.40 8.14 -23.27
CA ALA A 9 20.13 7.57 -22.15
C ALA A 9 19.68 6.12 -21.93
N GLY A 10 20.61 5.24 -21.56
CA GLY A 10 20.32 3.84 -21.34
C GLY A 10 21.56 3.02 -21.05
N ARG A 11 21.57 1.77 -21.49
CA ARG A 11 22.60 0.79 -21.15
C ARG A 11 22.97 -0.10 -22.32
N ILE A 12 24.22 -0.57 -22.30
CA ILE A 12 24.68 -1.69 -23.12
C ILE A 12 24.85 -2.94 -22.26
N TYR A 13 24.64 -4.09 -22.87
CA TYR A 13 24.78 -5.42 -22.28
C TYR A 13 25.60 -6.31 -23.21
N GLY A 14 26.25 -7.35 -22.67
CA GLY A 14 26.97 -8.36 -23.45
C GLY A 14 28.37 -8.62 -22.90
N THR A 15 29.33 -8.78 -23.81
CA THR A 15 30.75 -8.95 -23.46
C THR A 15 31.34 -7.73 -22.74
N ASN A 16 30.75 -6.56 -22.95
CA ASN A 16 30.97 -5.35 -22.16
C ASN A 16 29.61 -4.79 -21.68
N THR A 17 29.61 -4.18 -20.50
CA THR A 17 28.43 -3.57 -19.87
C THR A 17 28.73 -2.14 -19.46
N GLY A 18 27.72 -1.28 -19.47
CA GLY A 18 27.89 0.11 -19.05
C GLY A 18 26.69 1.00 -19.31
N ASN A 19 26.75 2.21 -18.76
CA ASN A 19 25.76 3.25 -19.00
C ASN A 19 26.12 4.02 -20.28
N MET A 20 25.13 4.26 -21.13
CA MET A 20 25.32 4.93 -22.42
C MET A 20 24.44 6.18 -22.52
N PHE A 21 25.03 7.27 -23.00
CA PHE A 21 24.33 8.51 -23.34
C PHE A 21 24.63 8.88 -24.79
N CYS A 22 23.62 9.20 -25.59
CA CYS A 22 23.79 9.61 -26.98
C CYS A 22 23.12 10.95 -27.23
N ASP A 23 23.74 11.80 -28.04
CA ASP A 23 23.15 13.01 -28.61
C ASP A 23 23.17 12.86 -30.13
N LEU A 24 22.00 12.66 -30.73
CA LEU A 24 21.82 12.35 -32.15
C LEU A 24 21.15 13.51 -32.86
N LYS A 25 21.76 13.96 -33.95
CA LYS A 25 21.23 14.95 -34.88
C LYS A 25 20.92 14.28 -36.20
N LEU A 26 19.83 14.70 -36.84
CA LEU A 26 19.42 14.21 -38.15
C LEU A 26 19.50 15.38 -39.15
N GLU A 27 20.41 15.29 -40.10
CA GLU A 27 20.58 16.28 -41.18
C GLU A 27 20.58 15.55 -42.52
N ASN A 28 19.67 15.90 -43.44
CA ASN A 28 19.61 15.32 -44.79
C ASN A 28 19.67 13.78 -44.84
N ASP A 29 18.86 13.10 -44.01
CA ASP A 29 18.84 11.64 -43.84
C ASP A 29 20.15 11.00 -43.34
N GLN A 30 21.08 11.81 -42.83
CA GLN A 30 22.27 11.35 -42.11
C GLN A 30 22.11 11.58 -40.62
N VAL A 31 22.41 10.54 -39.84
CA VAL A 31 22.45 10.61 -38.38
C VAL A 31 23.87 10.90 -37.97
N ASN A 32 24.11 12.04 -37.33
CA ASN A 32 25.42 12.42 -36.80
C ASN A 32 25.28 12.77 -35.32
N GLY A 33 26.32 12.52 -34.52
CA GLY A 33 26.19 12.77 -33.09
C GLY A 33 27.38 12.34 -32.24
N THR A 34 27.14 12.31 -30.94
CA THR A 34 28.14 11.87 -29.96
C THR A 34 27.51 10.87 -29.01
N ALA A 35 28.16 9.72 -28.82
CA ALA A 35 27.81 8.75 -27.79
C ALA A 35 28.90 8.70 -26.72
N ARG A 36 28.49 8.57 -25.47
CA ARG A 36 29.35 8.46 -24.29
C ARG A 36 28.98 7.18 -23.57
N LEU A 37 29.94 6.27 -23.45
CA LEU A 37 29.79 5.00 -22.75
C LEU A 37 30.65 5.05 -21.49
N ASN A 38 30.04 4.92 -20.33
CA ASN A 38 30.78 4.62 -19.11
C ASN A 38 30.79 3.10 -18.93
N ASP A 39 31.83 2.47 -19.47
CA ASP A 39 32.05 1.04 -19.39
C ASP A 39 32.46 0.65 -17.96
N ASP A 40 31.88 -0.42 -17.43
CA ASP A 40 32.10 -0.83 -16.05
C ASP A 40 33.55 -1.28 -15.77
N ALA A 41 34.27 -1.74 -16.79
CA ALA A 41 35.66 -2.20 -16.70
C ALA A 41 36.67 -1.14 -17.15
N PHE A 42 36.33 -0.33 -18.16
CA PHE A 42 37.27 0.58 -18.82
C PHE A 42 36.98 2.07 -18.59
N GLY A 43 35.88 2.42 -17.92
CA GLY A 43 35.49 3.80 -17.64
C GLY A 43 34.90 4.53 -18.85
N LEU A 44 35.00 5.86 -18.86
CA LEU A 44 34.34 6.71 -19.87
C LEU A 44 35.05 6.67 -21.23
N VAL A 45 34.31 6.28 -22.27
CA VAL A 45 34.70 6.28 -23.68
C VAL A 45 33.73 7.15 -24.48
N VAL A 46 34.26 7.95 -25.41
CA VAL A 46 33.47 8.84 -26.28
C VAL A 46 33.58 8.37 -27.73
N PHE A 47 32.43 8.28 -28.39
CA PHE A 47 32.28 7.86 -29.77
C PHE A 47 31.64 8.97 -30.60
N SER A 48 32.17 9.17 -31.81
CA SER A 48 31.45 9.87 -32.87
C SER A 48 30.45 8.92 -33.50
N VAL A 49 29.22 9.40 -33.67
CA VAL A 49 28.12 8.64 -34.26
C VAL A 49 27.97 9.10 -35.70
N SER A 50 27.97 8.18 -36.66
CA SER A 50 27.60 8.46 -38.05
C SER A 50 26.75 7.33 -38.64
N GLY A 51 25.69 7.66 -39.36
CA GLY A 51 24.76 6.67 -39.91
C GLY A 51 23.87 7.25 -40.99
N LYS A 52 23.17 6.39 -41.73
CA LYS A 52 22.25 6.82 -42.79
C LYS A 52 20.86 6.24 -42.54
N LEU A 53 19.85 7.10 -42.58
CA LEU A 53 18.46 6.74 -42.34
C LEU A 53 17.78 6.23 -43.62
N ASN A 54 18.37 5.27 -44.34
CA ASN A 54 17.81 4.83 -45.62
C ASN A 54 16.63 3.86 -45.48
N THR A 55 16.62 3.04 -44.44
CA THR A 55 15.48 2.25 -43.97
C THR A 55 15.94 1.75 -42.61
N ILE A 56 15.28 2.17 -41.52
CA ILE A 56 15.56 1.83 -40.12
C ILE A 56 16.56 0.66 -40.01
N SER A 57 17.84 0.89 -39.68
CA SER A 57 18.50 0.16 -38.58
C SER A 57 20.01 0.35 -38.38
N GLU A 58 20.82 0.95 -39.24
CA GLU A 58 22.29 0.84 -39.07
C GLU A 58 22.97 2.17 -38.76
N ILE A 59 23.57 2.26 -37.56
CA ILE A 59 24.41 3.34 -37.08
C ILE A 59 25.83 2.79 -36.92
N LYS A 60 26.83 3.52 -37.44
CA LYS A 60 28.23 3.22 -37.20
C LYS A 60 28.76 4.13 -36.09
N LEU A 61 29.32 3.53 -35.05
CA LEU A 61 30.03 4.25 -34.00
C LEU A 61 31.53 4.15 -34.26
N THR A 62 32.19 5.30 -34.32
CA THR A 62 33.64 5.37 -34.43
C THR A 62 34.18 6.04 -33.18
N GLN A 63 35.01 5.34 -32.42
CA GLN A 63 35.64 5.92 -31.24
C GLN A 63 36.46 7.15 -31.64
N PHE A 64 36.32 8.23 -30.87
CA PHE A 64 37.22 9.37 -30.94
C PHE A 64 37.87 9.54 -29.58
N SER A 65 39.19 9.42 -29.52
CA SER A 65 39.92 9.55 -28.27
C SER A 65 40.48 10.96 -28.13
N GLU A 66 39.96 11.76 -27.19
CA GLU A 66 40.65 12.98 -26.73
C GLU A 66 41.83 12.68 -25.78
N LYS A 67 41.96 11.43 -25.30
CA LYS A 67 43.12 10.95 -24.54
C LYS A 67 43.85 9.86 -25.33
N GLU A 68 45.15 10.05 -25.58
CA GLU A 68 46.05 9.05 -26.17
C GLU A 68 46.02 7.73 -25.37
N VAL A 69 45.15 6.77 -25.70
CA VAL A 69 45.20 5.44 -25.05
C VAL A 69 44.97 4.25 -25.99
N LEU A 70 44.52 4.43 -27.24
CA LEU A 70 44.53 3.32 -28.19
C LEU A 70 45.04 3.75 -29.57
N ASN A 71 46.06 3.04 -30.05
CA ASN A 71 46.63 3.16 -31.40
C ASN A 71 45.68 2.65 -32.51
N ASP A 72 44.48 2.21 -32.17
CA ASP A 72 43.47 1.72 -33.12
C ASP A 72 42.10 2.28 -32.72
N PRO A 73 41.41 3.07 -33.57
CA PRO A 73 40.05 3.51 -33.27
C PRO A 73 39.14 2.27 -33.16
N ALA A 74 38.52 2.05 -31.99
CA ALA A 74 37.52 1.01 -31.87
C ALA A 74 36.30 1.38 -32.73
N ILE A 75 36.17 0.70 -33.87
CA ILE A 75 34.99 0.77 -34.73
C ILE A 75 33.98 -0.23 -34.20
N ILE A 76 32.79 0.28 -33.87
CA ILE A 76 31.65 -0.51 -33.40
C ILE A 76 30.50 -0.30 -34.38
N ASP A 77 30.06 -1.39 -35.00
CA ASP A 77 28.87 -1.39 -35.83
C ASP A 77 27.64 -1.64 -34.94
N VAL A 78 26.64 -0.77 -35.06
CA VAL A 78 25.46 -0.81 -34.20
C VAL A 78 24.19 -0.88 -35.06
N LYS A 79 23.40 -1.91 -34.84
CA LYS A 79 22.10 -2.08 -35.46
C LYS A 79 21.02 -1.72 -34.47
N ILE A 80 20.26 -0.68 -34.71
CA ILE A 80 19.22 -0.18 -33.83
C ILE A 80 17.83 -0.23 -34.47
N LYS A 81 16.78 -0.35 -33.66
CA LYS A 81 15.40 -0.26 -34.11
C LYS A 81 14.62 0.63 -33.16
N LEU A 82 13.98 1.66 -33.72
CA LEU A 82 13.05 2.50 -32.98
C LEU A 82 11.74 1.72 -32.76
N GLN A 83 11.40 1.49 -31.50
CA GLN A 83 10.19 0.77 -31.11
C GLN A 83 8.96 1.67 -31.08
N THR A 84 7.78 1.05 -31.12
CA THR A 84 6.48 1.74 -31.04
C THR A 84 6.27 2.47 -29.70
N ASN A 85 6.93 2.04 -28.63
CA ASN A 85 6.94 2.70 -27.31
C ASN A 85 7.85 3.95 -27.27
N GLY A 86 8.65 4.21 -28.30
CA GLY A 86 9.58 5.34 -28.37
C GLY A 86 11.00 5.05 -27.92
N ASN A 87 11.32 3.83 -27.49
CA ASN A 87 12.67 3.40 -27.11
C ASN A 87 13.45 2.94 -28.34
N ILE A 88 14.78 2.94 -28.23
CA ILE A 88 15.68 2.35 -29.21
C ILE A 88 16.26 1.08 -28.60
N ILE A 89 16.10 -0.06 -29.28
CA ILE A 89 16.78 -1.30 -28.94
C ILE A 89 17.70 -1.69 -30.08
N GLY A 90 18.88 -2.22 -29.79
CA GLY A 90 19.82 -2.61 -30.81
C GLY A 90 20.80 -3.69 -30.40
N GLU A 91 21.62 -4.08 -31.37
CA GLU A 91 22.75 -4.98 -31.24
C GLU A 91 24.01 -4.22 -31.63
N TRP A 92 25.12 -4.49 -30.95
CA TRP A 92 26.41 -3.88 -31.25
C TRP A 92 27.47 -4.94 -31.40
N ILE A 93 28.40 -4.72 -32.33
CA ILE A 93 29.54 -5.59 -32.59
C ILE A 93 30.77 -4.71 -32.84
N SER A 94 31.83 -4.96 -32.08
CA SER A 94 33.14 -4.35 -32.30
C SER A 94 33.96 -5.16 -33.30
N LYS A 95 34.89 -4.50 -33.99
CA LYS A 95 35.87 -5.16 -34.86
C LYS A 95 36.73 -6.21 -34.13
N ASN A 96 36.90 -6.09 -32.82
CA ASN A 96 37.70 -7.00 -31.99
C ASN A 96 36.90 -8.22 -31.50
N GLY A 97 35.66 -8.40 -31.98
CA GLY A 97 34.82 -9.57 -31.67
C GLY A 97 33.95 -9.43 -30.41
N HIS A 98 34.06 -8.33 -29.67
CA HIS A 98 33.10 -8.02 -28.60
C HIS A 98 31.74 -7.68 -29.21
N ALA A 99 30.67 -8.18 -28.61
CA ALA A 99 29.32 -7.96 -29.06
C ALA A 99 28.32 -7.95 -27.89
N GLY A 100 27.11 -7.48 -28.18
CA GLY A 100 26.02 -7.44 -27.23
C GLY A 100 24.78 -6.70 -27.71
N THR A 101 23.94 -6.30 -26.77
CA THR A 101 22.70 -5.56 -27.01
C THR A 101 22.73 -4.19 -26.35
N LEU A 102 21.87 -3.29 -26.78
CA LEU A 102 21.68 -1.98 -26.18
C LEU A 102 20.20 -1.64 -26.07
N GLU A 103 19.89 -0.84 -25.06
CA GLU A 103 18.57 -0.26 -24.86
C GLU A 103 18.73 1.21 -24.46
N LEU A 104 18.10 2.11 -25.22
CA LEU A 104 18.16 3.54 -25.02
C LEU A 104 16.75 4.14 -24.95
N PHE A 105 16.58 5.06 -24.03
CA PHE A 105 15.34 5.77 -23.78
C PHE A 105 15.48 7.24 -24.20
N PRO A 106 14.44 7.85 -24.80
CA PRO A 106 14.50 9.23 -25.23
C PRO A 106 14.59 10.15 -24.00
N HIS A 107 15.63 10.97 -23.98
CA HIS A 107 15.89 11.95 -22.94
C HIS A 107 15.64 13.35 -23.51
N LYS A 108 14.36 13.71 -23.71
CA LYS A 108 14.03 15.09 -24.12
C LYS A 108 14.56 16.05 -23.06
N ASN A 109 15.22 17.12 -23.51
CA ASN A 109 15.79 18.15 -22.65
C ASN A 109 14.88 18.38 -21.44
N VAL A 110 15.44 18.20 -20.25
CA VAL A 110 15.03 18.99 -19.09
C VAL A 110 15.51 20.40 -19.39
N ASP A 111 14.93 21.03 -20.43
CA ASP A 111 14.80 22.46 -20.42
C ASP A 111 13.96 22.68 -19.18
N SER A 112 14.58 23.28 -18.18
CA SER A 112 13.94 23.89 -17.03
C SER A 112 12.94 24.92 -17.53
N LYS A 113 11.84 24.45 -18.12
CA LYS A 113 10.62 25.20 -18.13
C LYS A 113 10.20 25.19 -16.67
N ASP A 114 10.50 26.31 -16.01
CA ASP A 114 9.64 26.93 -15.00
C ASP A 114 8.22 27.15 -15.58
N GLY A 115 7.61 26.09 -16.10
CA GLY A 115 6.18 26.00 -16.32
C GLY A 115 5.65 25.36 -15.06
N LEU A 116 5.30 26.20 -14.08
CA LEU A 116 4.46 25.89 -12.93
C LEU A 116 4.60 24.43 -12.49
N LEU A 117 5.46 24.16 -11.50
CA LEU A 117 5.32 22.97 -10.67
C LEU A 117 3.90 23.02 -10.06
N GLU A 118 2.91 22.55 -10.82
CA GLU A 118 1.67 22.01 -10.27
C GLU A 118 2.16 21.08 -9.17
N PRO A 119 1.89 21.38 -7.89
CA PRO A 119 2.34 20.53 -6.82
C PRO A 119 1.82 19.14 -7.16
N ARG A 120 2.75 18.18 -7.29
CA ARG A 120 2.44 16.77 -7.49
C ARG A 120 1.78 16.27 -6.22
N GLN A 121 0.51 16.63 -6.04
CA GLN A 121 -0.28 16.39 -4.86
C GLN A 121 -0.85 14.98 -4.94
N ILE A 122 -0.65 14.23 -3.87
CA ILE A 122 -1.31 12.94 -3.68
C ILE A 122 -2.46 13.20 -2.72
N PHE A 123 -3.67 12.96 -3.20
CA PHE A 123 -4.86 12.96 -2.37
C PHE A 123 -4.89 11.66 -1.57
N SER A 124 -5.27 11.75 -0.31
CA SER A 124 -5.40 10.59 0.57
C SER A 124 -6.69 10.67 1.37
N LYS A 125 -7.46 9.60 1.37
CA LYS A 125 -8.64 9.45 2.22
C LYS A 125 -8.50 8.25 3.12
N SER A 126 -8.70 8.48 4.40
CA SER A 126 -8.77 7.45 5.43
C SER A 126 -10.22 7.26 5.88
N ILE A 127 -10.64 6.01 5.98
CA ILE A 127 -11.96 5.62 6.46
C ILE A 127 -11.78 4.59 7.57
N LYS A 128 -12.29 4.90 8.76
CA LYS A 128 -12.37 3.94 9.85
C LYS A 128 -13.51 2.96 9.61
N LEU A 129 -13.22 1.68 9.74
CA LEU A 129 -14.18 0.59 9.66
C LEU A 129 -14.68 0.20 11.07
N GLY A 130 -15.88 -0.37 11.10
CA GLY A 130 -16.46 -0.93 12.31
C GLY A 130 -15.78 -2.23 12.75
N SER A 131 -16.43 -2.97 13.65
CA SER A 131 -15.96 -4.30 14.01
C SER A 131 -16.25 -5.30 12.91
N LEU A 132 -15.20 -5.96 12.42
CA LEU A 132 -15.26 -6.86 11.28
C LEU A 132 -15.18 -8.30 11.75
N ARG A 133 -15.90 -9.16 11.03
CA ARG A 133 -15.73 -10.61 11.14
C ARG A 133 -15.52 -11.14 9.75
N LEU A 134 -14.34 -11.72 9.52
CA LEU A 134 -13.93 -12.20 8.22
C LEU A 134 -13.70 -13.70 8.27
N PHE A 135 -14.19 -14.37 7.24
CA PHE A 135 -13.93 -15.78 6.95
C PHE A 135 -13.00 -15.90 5.74
N ARG A 136 -12.46 -17.10 5.52
CA ARG A 136 -11.63 -17.43 4.34
C ARG A 136 -12.16 -16.83 3.03
N LYS A 137 -13.42 -17.14 2.69
CA LYS A 137 -14.06 -16.66 1.45
C LYS A 137 -14.16 -15.15 1.37
N ASP A 138 -14.34 -14.48 2.51
CA ASP A 138 -14.41 -13.01 2.55
C ASP A 138 -13.05 -12.40 2.21
N ILE A 139 -11.95 -13.00 2.70
CA ILE A 139 -10.59 -12.56 2.38
C ILE A 139 -10.29 -12.77 0.88
N GLU A 140 -10.67 -13.92 0.33
CA GLU A 140 -10.54 -14.20 -1.11
C GLU A 140 -11.31 -13.18 -1.96
N GLU A 141 -12.54 -12.85 -1.55
CA GLU A 141 -13.37 -11.84 -2.22
C GLU A 141 -12.74 -10.45 -2.15
N ILE A 142 -12.21 -10.05 -1.00
CA ILE A 142 -11.50 -8.78 -0.80
C ILE A 142 -10.26 -8.69 -1.69
N VAL A 143 -9.41 -9.73 -1.67
CA VAL A 143 -8.20 -9.81 -2.49
C VAL A 143 -8.55 -9.69 -3.97
N LYS A 144 -9.54 -10.46 -4.44
CA LYS A 144 -10.01 -10.44 -5.83
C LYS A 144 -10.55 -9.06 -6.23
N TYR A 145 -11.34 -8.43 -5.37
CA TYR A 145 -11.92 -7.11 -5.63
C TYR A 145 -10.84 -6.03 -5.74
N ILE A 146 -9.84 -6.03 -4.86
CA ILE A 146 -8.75 -5.04 -4.87
C ILE A 146 -7.85 -5.25 -6.10
N LYS A 147 -7.44 -6.49 -6.37
CA LYS A 147 -6.54 -6.81 -7.50
C LYS A 147 -7.12 -6.45 -8.86
N LYS A 148 -8.46 -6.48 -9.01
CA LYS A 148 -9.16 -6.13 -10.26
C LYS A 148 -8.76 -4.76 -10.82
N ASP A 149 -8.50 -3.78 -9.95
CA ASP A 149 -8.20 -2.41 -10.37
C ASP A 149 -6.69 -2.13 -10.54
N PHE A 150 -5.87 -3.15 -10.28
CA PHE A 150 -4.41 -3.09 -10.25
C PHE A 150 -3.80 -4.30 -10.99
N PRO A 151 -4.06 -4.44 -12.30
CA PRO A 151 -3.74 -5.66 -13.05
C PRO A 151 -2.25 -5.97 -13.09
N ASP A 152 -1.40 -4.94 -13.16
CA ASP A 152 0.06 -5.07 -13.30
C ASP A 152 0.79 -5.06 -11.95
N SER A 153 0.06 -4.87 -10.85
CA SER A 153 0.64 -4.75 -9.50
C SER A 153 0.32 -5.96 -8.63
N ARG A 154 1.21 -6.26 -7.69
CA ARG A 154 1.05 -7.38 -6.76
C ARG A 154 0.53 -6.88 -5.42
N LEU A 155 -0.60 -7.44 -4.98
CA LEU A 155 -1.12 -7.23 -3.64
C LEU A 155 -0.21 -7.96 -2.64
N ILE A 156 0.18 -7.25 -1.59
CA ILE A 156 0.98 -7.77 -0.48
C ILE A 156 0.09 -7.90 0.74
N VAL A 157 0.29 -8.99 1.48
CA VAL A 157 -0.40 -9.31 2.72
C VAL A 157 0.65 -9.38 3.83
N SER A 158 0.47 -8.57 4.87
CA SER A 158 1.23 -8.67 6.12
C SER A 158 0.33 -9.21 7.24
N TYR A 159 0.84 -10.14 8.04
CA TYR A 159 0.14 -10.69 9.20
C TYR A 159 1.13 -11.17 10.26
N ASN A 160 0.70 -11.24 11.53
CA ASN A 160 1.55 -11.74 12.61
C ASN A 160 1.36 -13.25 12.83
N LYS A 161 2.45 -14.01 12.85
CA LYS A 161 2.50 -15.44 13.17
C LYS A 161 3.62 -15.68 14.18
N TYR A 162 3.28 -16.30 15.32
CA TYR A 162 4.23 -16.60 16.41
C TYR A 162 5.07 -15.40 16.90
N GLY A 163 4.52 -14.19 16.87
CA GLY A 163 5.20 -12.97 17.29
C GLY A 163 5.99 -12.27 16.19
N SER A 164 6.19 -12.92 15.04
CA SER A 164 6.86 -12.33 13.87
C SER A 164 5.84 -11.80 12.87
N GLU A 165 6.16 -10.66 12.27
CA GLU A 165 5.44 -10.16 11.09
C GLU A 165 5.89 -10.92 9.84
N ILE A 166 4.94 -11.50 9.13
CA ILE A 166 5.16 -12.21 7.86
C ILE A 166 4.53 -11.39 6.75
N ILE A 167 5.31 -11.10 5.72
CA ILE A 167 4.89 -10.36 4.54
C ILE A 167 4.99 -11.28 3.32
N LYS A 168 3.89 -11.48 2.59
CA LYS A 168 3.82 -12.34 1.41
C LYS A 168 2.98 -11.71 0.31
N PHE A 169 3.12 -12.20 -0.92
CA PHE A 169 2.15 -11.88 -1.97
C PHE A 169 0.80 -12.52 -1.65
N ALA A 170 -0.28 -11.87 -2.07
CA ALA A 170 -1.63 -12.35 -1.79
C ALA A 170 -1.88 -13.74 -2.38
N ASP A 171 -1.36 -14.03 -3.58
CA ASP A 171 -1.54 -15.34 -4.21
C ASP A 171 -0.89 -16.46 -3.36
N ASP A 172 0.33 -16.25 -2.85
CA ASP A 172 1.02 -17.18 -1.95
C ASP A 172 0.27 -17.33 -0.62
N PHE A 173 -0.20 -16.22 -0.06
CA PHE A 173 -0.97 -16.21 1.18
C PHE A 173 -2.27 -17.00 1.06
N ILE A 174 -3.02 -16.83 -0.04
CA ILE A 174 -4.28 -17.56 -0.29
C ILE A 174 -4.03 -19.07 -0.37
N ASN A 175 -2.94 -19.50 -1.01
CA ASN A 175 -2.59 -20.92 -1.15
C ASN A 175 -2.22 -21.59 0.17
N GLU A 176 -1.75 -20.82 1.17
CA GLU A 176 -1.35 -21.31 2.49
C GLU A 176 -2.41 -21.10 3.58
N LEU A 177 -3.61 -20.62 3.23
CA LEU A 177 -4.66 -20.32 4.21
C LEU A 177 -5.03 -21.52 5.08
N ASP A 178 -4.94 -22.74 4.53
CA ASP A 178 -5.26 -23.98 5.24
C ASP A 178 -4.33 -24.28 6.43
N GLU A 179 -3.10 -23.76 6.41
CA GLU A 179 -2.15 -23.92 7.50
C GLU A 179 -2.39 -22.91 8.64
N ILE A 180 -3.18 -21.87 8.38
CA ILE A 180 -3.41 -20.76 9.30
C ILE A 180 -4.82 -20.90 9.88
N LYS A 181 -4.93 -21.19 11.18
CA LYS A 181 -6.24 -21.36 11.82
C LYS A 181 -6.99 -20.04 12.03
N GLU A 182 -6.30 -19.08 12.66
CA GLU A 182 -6.86 -17.78 13.05
C GLU A 182 -5.77 -16.71 12.91
N LEU A 183 -6.17 -15.48 12.55
CA LEU A 183 -5.29 -14.31 12.51
C LEU A 183 -5.76 -13.22 13.47
N ASN A 184 -4.79 -12.64 14.19
CA ASN A 184 -5.01 -11.48 15.06
C ASN A 184 -5.01 -10.14 14.30
N GLY A 185 -4.63 -10.17 13.03
CA GLY A 185 -4.68 -9.02 12.16
C GLY A 185 -4.08 -9.33 10.80
N ILE A 186 -4.49 -8.54 9.82
CA ILE A 186 -4.01 -8.59 8.46
C ILE A 186 -3.92 -7.17 7.93
N GLN A 187 -2.84 -6.88 7.22
CA GLN A 187 -2.65 -5.66 6.46
C GLN A 187 -2.57 -6.03 4.98
N LEU A 188 -3.38 -5.37 4.16
CA LEU A 188 -3.39 -5.53 2.71
C LEU A 188 -2.86 -4.25 2.09
N SER A 189 -1.85 -4.35 1.22
CA SER A 189 -1.26 -3.20 0.56
C SER A 189 -1.02 -3.48 -0.92
N ILE A 190 -1.53 -2.59 -1.78
CA ILE A 190 -1.22 -2.58 -3.20
C ILE A 190 -0.93 -1.15 -3.66
N GLN A 191 0.09 -1.01 -4.50
CA GLN A 191 0.47 0.26 -5.09
C GLN A 191 0.82 0.05 -6.56
N ASP A 192 0.44 1.01 -7.38
CA ASP A 192 0.70 1.06 -8.82
C ASP A 192 1.16 2.47 -9.20
N VAL A 193 1.98 2.54 -10.24
CA VAL A 193 2.44 3.77 -10.88
C VAL A 193 2.00 3.72 -12.35
N PRO A 194 0.77 4.15 -12.66
CA PRO A 194 0.31 4.20 -14.04
C PRO A 194 1.26 5.08 -14.86
N SER A 195 1.53 4.70 -16.10
CA SER A 195 2.47 5.39 -17.00
C SER A 195 2.24 6.91 -17.00
N ASN A 196 3.26 7.68 -16.59
CA ASN A 196 3.25 9.15 -16.43
C ASN A 196 2.32 9.74 -15.34
N GLN A 197 1.87 8.96 -14.35
CA GLN A 197 1.09 9.44 -13.20
C GLN A 197 1.80 9.24 -11.87
N LEU A 198 1.33 9.95 -10.84
CA LEU A 198 1.77 9.73 -9.46
C LEU A 198 1.23 8.41 -8.93
N ASN A 199 1.94 7.85 -7.94
CA ASN A 199 1.56 6.60 -7.33
C ASN A 199 0.13 6.65 -6.78
N ARG A 200 -0.62 5.58 -7.04
CA ARG A 200 -1.90 5.30 -6.39
C ARG A 200 -1.79 4.00 -5.60
N GLY A 201 -2.52 3.91 -4.50
CA GLY A 201 -2.44 2.75 -3.64
C GLY A 201 -3.62 2.62 -2.70
N ILE A 202 -3.80 1.40 -2.20
CA ILE A 202 -4.81 1.03 -1.23
C ILE A 202 -4.10 0.26 -0.12
N ASN A 203 -4.21 0.79 1.10
CA ASN A 203 -3.76 0.14 2.32
C ASN A 203 -4.97 -0.14 3.20
N ILE A 204 -5.09 -1.37 3.68
CA ILE A 204 -6.19 -1.78 4.55
C ILE A 204 -5.58 -2.45 5.76
N ASP A 205 -5.84 -1.87 6.92
CA ASP A 205 -5.29 -2.28 8.20
C ASP A 205 -6.42 -2.87 9.04
N LEU A 206 -6.40 -4.19 9.25
CA LEU A 206 -7.44 -4.89 10.02
C LEU A 206 -6.80 -5.60 11.21
N PHE A 207 -7.05 -5.13 12.41
CA PHE A 207 -6.38 -5.64 13.61
C PHE A 207 -7.37 -5.93 14.73
N GLN A 208 -7.02 -6.91 15.56
CA GLN A 208 -7.89 -7.33 16.66
C GLN A 208 -8.05 -6.26 17.74
N ARG A 209 -7.07 -5.35 17.92
CA ARG A 209 -7.03 -4.42 19.07
C ARG A 209 -6.91 -2.94 18.70
N THR A 210 -6.62 -2.61 17.44
CA THR A 210 -6.57 -1.23 16.94
C THR A 210 -7.74 -0.98 15.99
N ASP A 211 -8.01 0.29 15.70
CA ASP A 211 -9.06 0.66 14.75
C ASP A 211 -8.75 0.04 13.39
N ASN A 212 -9.78 -0.50 12.74
CA ASN A 212 -9.68 -0.96 11.37
C ASN A 212 -9.74 0.26 10.45
N GLU A 213 -8.85 0.35 9.48
CA GLU A 213 -8.72 1.54 8.64
C GLU A 213 -8.50 1.15 7.18
N ILE A 214 -9.17 1.86 6.28
CA ILE A 214 -8.86 1.85 4.84
C ILE A 214 -8.23 3.19 4.51
N ARG A 215 -7.04 3.16 3.91
CA ARG A 215 -6.36 4.34 3.38
C ARG A 215 -6.20 4.18 1.88
N ILE A 216 -6.74 5.14 1.13
CA ILE A 216 -6.61 5.19 -0.32
C ILE A 216 -5.86 6.47 -0.67
N SER A 217 -4.84 6.32 -1.51
CA SER A 217 -4.03 7.43 -1.99
C SER A 217 -3.95 7.43 -3.51
N GLY A 218 -3.94 8.60 -4.14
CA GLY A 218 -3.77 8.71 -5.59
C GLY A 218 -3.71 10.14 -6.11
N PRO A 219 -3.48 10.32 -7.42
CA PRO A 219 -3.30 11.64 -8.03
C PRO A 219 -4.58 12.47 -8.18
N ASN A 220 -5.77 11.85 -8.06
CA ASN A 220 -7.05 12.49 -8.33
C ASN A 220 -8.02 12.31 -7.15
N ASP A 221 -8.49 13.41 -6.56
CA ASP A 221 -9.41 13.40 -5.42
C ASP A 221 -10.72 12.67 -5.70
N SER A 222 -11.32 12.87 -6.88
CA SER A 222 -12.56 12.20 -7.28
C SER A 222 -12.40 10.68 -7.34
N TRP A 223 -11.24 10.22 -7.83
CA TRP A 223 -10.92 8.78 -7.84
C TRP A 223 -10.70 8.26 -6.42
N VAL A 224 -9.94 8.99 -5.60
CA VAL A 224 -9.68 8.61 -4.19
C VAL A 224 -11.00 8.51 -3.42
N LEU A 225 -11.88 9.50 -3.53
CA LEU A 225 -13.17 9.53 -2.85
C LEU A 225 -14.09 8.39 -3.32
N GLY A 226 -14.23 8.22 -4.64
CA GLY A 226 -15.07 7.16 -5.23
C GLY A 226 -14.58 5.76 -4.87
N LYS A 227 -13.26 5.55 -4.92
CA LYS A 227 -12.68 4.26 -4.54
C LYS A 227 -12.82 4.00 -3.04
N ALA A 228 -12.66 5.04 -2.21
CA ALA A 228 -12.77 4.89 -0.76
C ALA A 228 -14.19 4.49 -0.33
N GLU A 229 -15.23 5.12 -0.90
CA GLU A 229 -16.62 4.71 -0.66
C GLU A 229 -16.93 3.31 -1.23
N SER A 230 -16.37 2.96 -2.39
CA SER A 230 -16.56 1.63 -2.98
C SER A 230 -15.96 0.51 -2.13
N VAL A 231 -14.73 0.70 -1.64
CA VAL A 231 -14.07 -0.26 -0.74
C VAL A 231 -14.80 -0.30 0.61
N LYS A 232 -15.21 0.84 1.17
CA LYS A 232 -16.02 0.87 2.39
C LYS A 232 -17.34 0.12 2.23
N LEU A 233 -18.02 0.24 1.09
CA LEU A 233 -19.26 -0.48 0.81
C LEU A 233 -19.03 -2.00 0.77
N LEU A 234 -17.93 -2.46 0.15
CA LEU A 234 -17.51 -3.85 0.23
C LEU A 234 -17.33 -4.29 1.69
N PHE A 235 -16.59 -3.55 2.51
CA PHE A 235 -16.36 -3.92 3.91
C PHE A 235 -17.61 -3.84 4.80
N SER A 236 -18.61 -3.04 4.40
CA SER A 236 -19.87 -2.91 5.15
C SER A 236 -20.63 -4.23 5.26
N GLN A 237 -20.49 -5.13 4.27
CA GLN A 237 -21.14 -6.45 4.27
C GLN A 237 -20.54 -7.40 5.31
N PHE A 238 -19.28 -7.22 5.67
CA PHE A 238 -18.56 -8.00 6.67
C PHE A 238 -18.60 -7.39 8.08
N THR A 239 -19.22 -6.20 8.20
CA THR A 239 -19.27 -5.46 9.46
C THR A 239 -20.37 -6.02 10.37
N ASN A 240 -20.01 -6.37 11.59
CA ASN A 240 -21.01 -6.72 12.60
C ASN A 240 -21.63 -5.45 13.17
N LYS A 241 -22.81 -5.06 12.66
CA LYS A 241 -23.53 -3.86 13.09
C LYS A 241 -23.82 -3.84 14.58
N VAL A 242 -24.10 -5.00 15.20
CA VAL A 242 -24.41 -5.09 16.64
C VAL A 242 -23.17 -4.75 17.46
N ILE A 243 -22.03 -5.37 17.16
CA ILE A 243 -20.77 -5.10 17.88
C ILE A 243 -20.29 -3.67 17.60
N THR A 244 -20.44 -3.20 16.36
CA THR A 244 -20.03 -1.84 15.97
C THR A 244 -20.87 -0.78 16.67
N ASN A 245 -22.19 -0.91 16.66
CA ASN A 245 -23.08 -0.01 17.39
C ASN A 245 -22.83 -0.13 18.89
N TYR A 246 -22.58 -1.33 19.42
CA TYR A 246 -22.24 -1.47 20.83
C TYR A 246 -20.89 -0.85 21.18
N LYS A 247 -19.85 -0.88 20.34
CA LYS A 247 -18.61 -0.14 20.65
C LYS A 247 -18.81 1.37 20.57
N LYS A 248 -19.64 1.83 19.64
CA LYS A 248 -19.98 3.24 19.47
C LYS A 248 -20.88 3.77 20.59
N TYR A 249 -21.81 2.95 21.07
CA TYR A 249 -22.87 3.33 22.01
C TYR A 249 -22.85 2.56 23.33
N GLY A 250 -21.95 1.61 23.58
CA GLY A 250 -21.85 0.90 24.88
C GLY A 250 -21.42 1.84 26.01
N LEU A 251 -20.77 2.95 25.64
CA LEU A 251 -20.58 4.11 26.50
C LEU A 251 -21.90 4.74 26.96
N THR A 252 -23.02 4.60 26.24
CA THR A 252 -24.31 5.18 26.64
C THR A 252 -24.90 4.50 27.87
N LEU A 253 -24.64 3.21 28.08
CA LEU A 253 -25.12 2.51 29.28
C LEU A 253 -24.28 2.90 30.50
N ASN A 254 -22.97 3.07 30.34
CA ASN A 254 -22.11 3.66 31.37
C ASN A 254 -22.52 5.11 31.68
N SER A 255 -22.84 5.90 30.64
CA SER A 255 -23.37 7.25 30.81
C SER A 255 -24.73 7.26 31.49
N LEU A 256 -25.58 6.26 31.24
CA LEU A 256 -26.87 6.10 31.92
C LEU A 256 -26.69 5.77 33.39
N ILE A 257 -25.80 4.82 33.73
CA ILE A 257 -25.46 4.50 35.14
C ILE A 257 -24.91 5.74 35.84
N PHE A 258 -24.01 6.48 35.19
CA PHE A 258 -23.46 7.72 35.73
C PHE A 258 -24.53 8.81 35.91
N PHE A 259 -25.44 8.96 34.95
CA PHE A 259 -26.54 9.91 35.02
C PHE A 259 -27.53 9.56 36.14
N LEU A 260 -27.92 8.29 36.25
CA LEU A 260 -28.76 7.80 37.34
C LEU A 260 -28.08 8.00 38.70
N MET A 261 -26.78 7.77 38.79
CA MET A 261 -26.00 8.06 40.00
C MET A 261 -26.16 9.53 40.40
N LEU A 262 -26.03 10.49 39.46
CA LEU A 262 -26.20 11.91 39.77
C LEU A 262 -27.60 12.25 40.31
N ILE A 263 -28.63 11.59 39.79
CA ILE A 263 -30.02 11.77 40.25
C ILE A 263 -30.22 11.20 41.67
N LEU A 264 -29.59 10.06 41.97
CA LEU A 264 -29.81 9.31 43.20
C LEU A 264 -28.95 9.77 44.40
N ILE A 265 -27.80 10.41 44.17
CA ILE A 265 -26.91 10.91 45.23
C ILE A 265 -27.63 11.72 46.33
N PRO A 266 -28.59 12.62 46.02
CA PRO A 266 -29.26 13.43 47.04
C PRO A 266 -30.04 12.61 48.08
N GLU A 267 -30.54 11.43 47.72
CA GLU A 267 -31.36 10.57 48.60
C GLU A 267 -30.54 9.89 49.71
N ILE A 268 -29.21 9.91 49.62
CA ILE A 268 -28.34 9.34 50.66
C ILE A 268 -28.05 10.41 51.71
N ASP A 269 -28.34 10.16 52.98
CA ASP A 269 -28.31 11.21 54.02
C ASP A 269 -26.91 11.73 54.37
N THR A 270 -25.91 10.83 54.46
CA THR A 270 -24.58 11.19 54.98
C THR A 270 -23.58 11.42 53.85
N ILE A 271 -22.75 12.46 53.97
CA ILE A 271 -21.70 12.78 52.99
C ILE A 271 -20.72 11.63 52.77
N ILE A 272 -20.39 10.89 53.84
CA ILE A 272 -19.50 9.71 53.79
C ILE A 272 -20.14 8.59 52.95
N LYS A 273 -21.43 8.29 53.19
CA LYS A 273 -22.18 7.29 52.41
C LYS A 273 -22.27 7.70 50.93
N ARG A 274 -22.48 8.99 50.64
CA ARG A 274 -22.45 9.53 49.26
C ARG A 274 -21.08 9.31 48.60
N SER A 275 -19.99 9.63 49.30
CA SER A 275 -18.63 9.41 48.78
C SER A 275 -18.34 7.94 48.50
N ILE A 276 -18.79 7.03 49.37
CA ILE A 276 -18.66 5.58 49.16
C ILE A 276 -19.46 5.13 47.94
N PHE A 277 -20.70 5.61 47.78
CA PHE A 277 -21.54 5.30 46.61
C PHE A 277 -20.86 5.74 45.31
N VAL A 278 -20.49 7.02 45.22
CA VAL A 278 -19.85 7.60 44.03
C VAL A 278 -18.52 6.90 43.73
N GLY A 279 -17.67 6.71 44.74
CA GLY A 279 -16.39 6.02 44.57
C GLY A 279 -16.56 4.60 44.03
N SER A 280 -17.53 3.85 44.57
CA SER A 280 -17.82 2.48 44.14
C SER A 280 -18.32 2.42 42.70
N VAL A 281 -19.21 3.34 42.30
CA VAL A 281 -19.71 3.43 40.92
C VAL A 281 -18.58 3.80 39.96
N ILE A 282 -17.71 4.75 40.31
CA ILE A 282 -16.56 5.12 39.47
C ILE A 282 -15.58 3.94 39.29
N VAL A 283 -15.29 3.21 40.37
CA VAL A 283 -14.45 2.01 40.32
C VAL A 283 -15.09 0.95 39.44
N LEU A 284 -16.39 0.70 39.58
CA LEU A 284 -17.15 -0.23 38.74
C LEU A 284 -17.03 0.17 37.26
N LEU A 285 -17.35 1.43 36.92
CA LEU A 285 -17.27 1.93 35.54
C LEU A 285 -15.84 1.82 34.96
N SER A 286 -14.82 2.00 35.80
CA SER A 286 -13.42 1.84 35.41
C SER A 286 -13.06 0.38 35.11
N ILE A 287 -13.49 -0.55 35.97
CA ILE A 287 -13.32 -1.99 35.75
C ILE A 287 -14.02 -2.41 34.46
N LEU A 288 -15.24 -1.93 34.25
CA LEU A 288 -16.02 -2.19 33.03
C LEU A 288 -15.29 -1.72 31.77
N TYR A 289 -14.75 -0.51 31.80
CA TYR A 289 -13.97 0.03 30.69
C TYR A 289 -12.75 -0.85 30.37
N LEU A 290 -12.02 -1.28 31.40
CA LEU A 290 -10.84 -2.15 31.25
C LEU A 290 -11.19 -3.53 30.71
N VAL A 291 -12.25 -4.15 31.24
CA VAL A 291 -12.74 -5.45 30.76
C VAL A 291 -13.21 -5.35 29.30
N HIS A 292 -13.98 -4.31 28.97
CA HIS A 292 -14.45 -4.06 27.61
C HIS A 292 -13.28 -3.93 26.61
N LYS A 293 -12.28 -3.10 26.95
CA LYS A 293 -11.09 -2.90 26.12
C LYS A 293 -10.27 -4.18 25.95
N ARG A 294 -10.21 -5.04 26.97
CA ARG A 294 -9.38 -6.25 26.96
C ARG A 294 -10.01 -7.41 26.21
N PHE A 295 -11.34 -7.59 26.33
CA PHE A 295 -12.02 -8.82 25.90
C PHE A 295 -12.82 -8.71 24.60
N ILE A 296 -13.17 -7.51 24.10
CA ILE A 296 -13.96 -7.37 22.87
C ILE A 296 -13.06 -6.96 21.68
N PRO A 297 -12.67 -7.92 20.81
CA PRO A 297 -11.81 -7.63 19.66
C PRO A 297 -12.50 -6.74 18.60
N ASN A 298 -11.74 -5.89 17.91
CA ASN A 298 -12.19 -5.08 16.76
C ASN A 298 -12.35 -5.93 15.50
N THR A 299 -11.45 -6.87 15.29
CA THR A 299 -11.50 -7.80 14.16
C THR A 299 -11.27 -9.22 14.64
N VAL A 300 -12.02 -10.14 14.06
CA VAL A 300 -11.77 -11.58 14.21
C VAL A 300 -11.75 -12.20 12.82
N ILE A 301 -10.64 -12.86 12.48
CA ILE A 301 -10.40 -13.47 11.19
C ILE A 301 -10.30 -14.98 11.39
N PHE A 302 -11.27 -15.71 10.84
CA PHE A 302 -11.31 -17.17 10.87
C PHE A 302 -10.96 -17.71 9.49
N LEU A 303 -9.87 -18.46 9.37
CA LEU A 303 -9.40 -18.95 8.08
C LEU A 303 -9.74 -20.43 7.85
N THR A 304 -10.25 -21.12 8.88
CA THR A 304 -10.77 -22.49 8.77
C THR A 304 -12.16 -22.55 8.14
N ASP A 305 -12.42 -23.56 7.32
CA ASP A 305 -13.73 -23.80 6.67
C ASP A 305 -14.85 -24.23 7.63
N LEU A 306 -14.50 -24.66 8.85
CA LEU A 306 -15.46 -24.97 9.90
C LEU A 306 -16.03 -23.67 10.45
N LYS A 307 -17.29 -23.38 10.09
CA LYS A 307 -18.05 -22.27 10.70
C LYS A 307 -17.95 -22.40 12.22
N PRO A 308 -17.39 -21.39 12.93
CA PRO A 308 -17.24 -21.47 14.37
C PRO A 308 -18.62 -21.64 15.02
N SER A 309 -18.67 -22.45 16.07
CA SER A 309 -19.90 -22.70 16.84
C SER A 309 -20.60 -21.38 17.22
N ILE A 310 -21.94 -21.38 17.18
CA ILE A 310 -22.79 -20.22 17.50
C ILE A 310 -22.39 -19.59 18.84
N TRP A 311 -21.97 -20.40 19.81
CA TRP A 311 -21.44 -19.95 21.10
C TRP A 311 -20.17 -19.11 20.98
N LYS A 312 -19.15 -19.59 20.24
CA LYS A 312 -17.94 -18.80 19.96
C LYS A 312 -18.27 -17.50 19.20
N ARG A 313 -19.31 -17.53 18.38
CA ARG A 313 -19.76 -16.38 17.57
C ARG A 313 -20.48 -15.31 18.38
N MET A 314 -21.23 -15.69 19.43
CA MET A 314 -22.07 -14.79 20.21
C MET A 314 -21.48 -14.41 21.57
N TRP A 315 -20.49 -15.15 22.08
CA TRP A 315 -19.91 -14.93 23.40
C TRP A 315 -19.47 -13.47 23.67
N PRO A 316 -18.80 -12.74 22.76
CA PRO A 316 -18.43 -11.35 23.03
C PRO A 316 -19.64 -10.43 23.27
N SER A 317 -20.73 -10.64 22.54
CA SER A 317 -21.96 -9.85 22.70
C SER A 317 -22.74 -10.24 23.96
N ILE A 318 -22.78 -11.54 24.27
CA ILE A 318 -23.42 -12.07 25.49
C ILE A 318 -22.68 -11.58 26.74
N LEU A 319 -21.36 -11.72 26.76
CA LEU A 319 -20.50 -11.26 27.84
C LEU A 319 -20.72 -9.76 28.10
N SER A 320 -20.80 -8.99 27.02
CA SER A 320 -21.02 -7.54 27.11
C SER A 320 -22.38 -7.16 27.70
N TRP A 321 -23.44 -7.89 27.35
CA TRP A 321 -24.77 -7.68 27.90
C TRP A 321 -24.84 -8.08 29.38
N ILE A 322 -24.29 -9.24 29.73
CA ILE A 322 -24.19 -9.72 31.12
C ILE A 322 -23.48 -8.68 31.98
N ILE A 323 -22.32 -8.22 31.55
CA ILE A 323 -21.51 -7.22 32.25
C ILE A 323 -22.30 -5.92 32.51
N SER A 324 -23.07 -5.47 31.52
CA SER A 324 -23.89 -4.26 31.64
C SER A 324 -25.03 -4.43 32.66
N VAL A 325 -25.74 -5.55 32.59
CA VAL A 325 -26.86 -5.86 33.50
C VAL A 325 -26.36 -6.05 34.93
N THR A 326 -25.27 -6.80 35.15
CA THR A 326 -24.70 -7.01 36.48
C THR A 326 -24.25 -5.72 37.13
N SER A 327 -23.77 -4.76 36.34
CA SER A 327 -23.28 -3.48 36.86
C SER A 327 -24.42 -2.57 37.30
N ALA A 328 -25.50 -2.53 36.53
CA ALA A 328 -26.71 -1.80 36.92
C ALA A 328 -27.32 -2.39 38.20
N LEU A 329 -27.39 -3.73 38.30
CA LEU A 329 -27.88 -4.42 39.51
C LEU A 329 -26.99 -4.15 40.72
N PHE A 330 -25.66 -4.19 40.56
CA PHE A 330 -24.72 -3.88 41.63
C PHE A 330 -24.86 -2.44 42.12
N ALA A 331 -24.92 -1.47 41.20
CA ALA A 331 -25.12 -0.06 41.57
C ALA A 331 -26.46 0.18 42.29
N SER A 332 -27.53 -0.47 41.82
CA SER A 332 -28.86 -0.40 42.46
C SER A 332 -28.88 -1.04 43.85
N TRP A 333 -28.24 -2.21 44.01
CA TRP A 333 -28.11 -2.86 45.31
C TRP A 333 -27.30 -2.02 46.30
N LEU A 334 -26.20 -1.43 45.84
CA LEU A 334 -25.32 -0.59 46.66
C LEU A 334 -26.03 0.71 47.07
N PHE A 335 -26.85 1.28 46.19
CA PHE A 335 -27.74 2.39 46.53
C PHE A 335 -28.74 2.01 47.63
N TYR A 336 -29.48 0.91 47.43
CA TYR A 336 -30.46 0.42 48.41
C TYR A 336 -29.86 0.19 49.80
N TYR A 337 -28.65 -0.38 49.86
CA TYR A 337 -27.95 -0.65 51.12
C TYR A 337 -27.45 0.62 51.84
N LEU A 338 -27.14 1.68 51.11
CA LEU A 338 -26.65 2.93 51.71
C LEU A 338 -27.77 3.89 52.11
N THR A 339 -28.93 3.79 51.45
CA THR A 339 -30.12 4.60 51.75
C THR A 339 -30.91 4.04 52.94
N ASN A 340 -30.97 2.72 53.09
CA ASN A 340 -31.43 2.09 54.33
C ASN A 340 -30.29 1.99 55.36
#